data_AF-A0A9X8VLS2-F1
#
_entry.id   AF-A0A9X8VLS2-F1
#
_cell.length_a   1.000
_cell.length_b   1.000
_cell.length_c   1.000
_cell.angle_alpha   90.00
_cell.angle_beta   90.00
_cell.angle_gamma   90.00
#
_symmetry.space_group_name_H-M   'P 1'
#
loop_
_entity.id
_entity.type
_entity.pdbx_description
1 polymer ?
#
loop_
_entity_poly.entity_id
_entity_poly.type
_entity_poly.pdbx_seq_one_letter_code
_entity_poly.pdbx_strand_id
1 'polypeptide(L)'
;INDLANGDICVAIGWSGDVMQAANRAKEAKNGVNVAYAIPKEGALTYFDMFAMPADAKNKDAAYQFLNFLMKPDVMAGISNYVYYANAVKDSTPLVNAEVRENPNVYPPADLRAKLFTLNVQSPKLDRVITRA
;
A
#
# COMPACT_ATOMS: atom_id res chain seq x y z
N ILE A 1 12.98 -3.33 3.10
CA ILE A 1 12.64 -3.43 1.66
C ILE A 1 13.84 -3.26 0.74
N ASN A 2 14.81 -2.39 1.08
CA ASN A 2 16.08 -2.28 0.31
C ASN A 2 16.83 -3.60 0.24
N ASP A 3 16.83 -4.40 1.31
CA ASP A 3 17.46 -5.72 1.34
C ASP A 3 16.92 -6.66 0.25
N LEU A 4 15.62 -6.58 -0.09
CA LEU A 4 15.06 -7.32 -1.22
C LEU A 4 15.57 -6.78 -2.56
N ALA A 5 15.65 -5.45 -2.71
CA ALA A 5 16.11 -4.82 -3.95
C ALA A 5 17.60 -5.07 -4.24
N ASN A 6 18.41 -5.16 -3.18
CA ASN A 6 19.84 -5.44 -3.24
C ASN A 6 20.16 -6.94 -3.35
N GLY A 7 19.21 -7.81 -2.99
CA GLY A 7 19.43 -9.26 -2.93
C GLY A 7 20.06 -9.76 -1.63
N ASP A 8 20.05 -8.95 -0.57
CA ASP A 8 20.56 -9.31 0.77
C ASP A 8 19.66 -10.33 1.48
N ILE A 9 18.36 -10.29 1.19
CA ILE A 9 17.38 -11.29 1.64
C ILE A 9 16.57 -11.81 0.45
N CYS A 10 16.11 -13.07 0.54
CA CYS A 10 15.37 -13.73 -0.55
C CYS A 10 13.86 -13.85 -0.30
N VAL A 11 13.38 -13.56 0.92
CA VAL A 11 11.96 -13.63 1.29
C VAL A 11 11.65 -12.66 2.42
N ALA A 12 10.45 -12.07 2.40
CA ALA A 12 9.93 -11.26 3.49
C ALA A 12 8.40 -11.32 3.53
N ILE A 13 7.82 -11.20 4.73
CA ILE A 13 6.42 -10.76 4.86
C ILE A 13 6.44 -9.24 4.64
N GLY A 14 5.72 -8.76 3.64
CA GLY A 14 5.76 -7.37 3.24
C GLY A 14 4.44 -6.86 2.69
N TRP A 15 4.32 -5.55 2.64
CA TRP A 15 3.20 -4.87 2.01
C TRP A 15 3.39 -4.77 0.49
N SER A 16 2.28 -4.77 -0.26
CA SER A 16 2.32 -4.91 -1.71
C SER A 16 3.13 -3.81 -2.40
N GLY A 17 2.82 -2.54 -2.14
CA GLY A 17 3.52 -1.41 -2.77
C GLY A 17 4.99 -1.34 -2.38
N ASP A 18 5.36 -1.75 -1.17
CA ASP A 18 6.76 -1.80 -0.72
C ASP A 18 7.54 -2.83 -1.54
N VAL A 19 7.02 -4.05 -1.69
CA VAL A 19 7.69 -5.10 -2.47
C VAL A 19 7.75 -4.70 -3.96
N MET A 20 6.73 -4.02 -4.47
CA MET A 20 6.74 -3.46 -5.82
C MET A 20 7.80 -2.35 -6.00
N GLN A 21 7.97 -1.48 -5.00
CA GLN A 21 9.06 -0.49 -5.01
C GLN A 21 10.44 -1.16 -4.97
N ALA A 22 10.62 -2.24 -4.20
CA ALA A 22 11.87 -3.01 -4.25
C ALA A 22 12.13 -3.58 -5.65
N ALA A 23 11.10 -4.14 -6.29
CA ALA A 23 11.20 -4.65 -7.65
C ALA A 23 11.57 -3.54 -8.65
N ASN A 24 10.98 -2.36 -8.53
CA ASN A 24 11.31 -1.23 -9.41
C ASN A 24 12.74 -0.72 -9.16
N ARG A 25 13.15 -0.56 -7.90
CA ARG A 25 14.52 -0.15 -7.53
C ARG A 25 15.60 -1.12 -8.06
N ALA A 26 15.35 -2.42 -7.97
CA ALA A 26 16.25 -3.43 -8.53
C ALA A 26 16.38 -3.31 -10.06
N LYS A 27 15.27 -3.07 -10.77
CA LYS A 27 15.26 -2.81 -12.22
C LYS A 27 16.02 -1.54 -12.58
N GLU A 28 15.79 -0.44 -11.87
CA GLU A 28 16.49 0.84 -12.07
C GLU A 28 18.00 0.72 -11.84
N ALA A 29 18.41 -0.05 -10.82
CA ALA A 29 19.80 -0.31 -10.50
C ALA A 29 20.50 -1.25 -11.51
N LYS A 30 19.74 -1.95 -12.38
CA LYS A 30 20.25 -2.96 -13.33
C LYS A 30 21.16 -4.01 -12.67
N ASN A 31 20.87 -4.35 -11.42
CA ASN A 31 21.71 -5.25 -10.62
C ASN A 31 21.40 -6.75 -10.84
N GLY A 32 20.44 -7.07 -11.71
CA GLY A 32 20.03 -8.44 -12.03
C GLY A 32 19.10 -9.10 -11.01
N VAL A 33 18.74 -8.41 -9.92
CA VAL A 33 17.81 -8.90 -8.91
C VAL A 33 16.38 -8.79 -9.43
N ASN A 34 15.61 -9.88 -9.31
CA ASN A 34 14.20 -9.92 -9.68
C ASN A 34 13.34 -10.19 -8.45
N VAL A 35 12.55 -9.18 -8.05
CA VAL A 35 11.66 -9.26 -6.88
C VAL A 35 10.22 -9.37 -7.37
N ALA A 36 9.45 -10.25 -6.74
CA ALA A 36 8.02 -10.43 -7.01
C ALA A 36 7.22 -10.39 -5.70
N TYR A 37 5.94 -10.02 -5.80
CA TYR A 37 4.97 -10.08 -4.73
C TYR A 37 3.90 -11.11 -5.05
N ALA A 38 3.42 -11.82 -4.04
CA ALA A 38 2.34 -12.78 -4.17
C ALA A 38 1.36 -12.67 -3.00
N ILE A 39 0.07 -12.64 -3.31
CA ILE A 39 -1.00 -12.87 -2.34
C ILE A 39 -1.20 -14.40 -2.24
N PRO A 40 -0.99 -15.03 -1.07
CA PRO A 40 -1.13 -16.47 -0.91
C PRO A 40 -2.54 -16.99 -1.24
N LYS A 41 -2.64 -18.27 -1.64
CA LYS A 41 -3.91 -18.90 -2.07
C LYS A 41 -4.96 -18.95 -0.96
N GLU A 42 -4.51 -18.96 0.29
CA GLU A 42 -5.31 -18.94 1.52
C GLU A 42 -5.99 -17.59 1.75
N GLY A 43 -5.52 -16.53 1.09
CA GLY A 43 -5.90 -15.15 1.38
C GLY A 43 -4.81 -14.40 2.13
N ALA A 44 -5.02 -13.11 2.32
CA ALA A 44 -4.11 -12.22 3.03
C ALA A 44 -4.87 -11.09 3.72
N LEU A 45 -4.19 -10.44 4.66
CA LEU A 45 -4.68 -9.21 5.27
C LEU A 45 -4.77 -8.10 4.21
N THR A 46 -5.93 -7.45 4.10
CA THR A 46 -6.09 -6.16 3.43
C THR A 46 -6.24 -5.05 4.46
N TYR A 47 -5.74 -3.87 4.13
CA TYR A 47 -5.71 -2.71 5.02
C TYR A 47 -5.97 -1.42 4.23
N PHE A 48 -6.31 -0.37 4.97
CA PHE A 48 -6.64 0.94 4.42
C PHE A 48 -5.98 2.00 5.29
N ASP A 49 -4.95 2.66 4.76
CA ASP A 49 -4.33 3.79 5.43
C ASP A 49 -5.19 5.04 5.23
N MET A 50 -5.39 5.80 6.31
CA MET A 50 -6.27 6.96 6.32
C MET A 50 -5.56 8.18 6.88
N PHE A 51 -5.88 9.35 6.34
CA PHE A 51 -5.59 10.61 7.02
C PHE A 51 -6.66 10.90 8.08
N ALA A 52 -6.20 11.32 9.25
CA ALA A 52 -7.05 11.83 10.33
C ALA A 52 -6.42 13.11 10.90
N MET A 53 -7.27 14.04 11.36
CA MET A 53 -6.82 15.27 12.01
C MET A 53 -6.95 15.11 13.53
N PRO A 54 -5.85 15.22 14.30
CA PRO A 54 -5.92 15.24 15.76
C PRO A 54 -6.85 16.36 16.26
N ALA A 55 -7.59 16.10 17.34
CA ALA A 55 -8.60 17.03 17.86
C ALA A 55 -8.00 18.41 18.23
N ASP A 56 -6.75 18.43 18.67
CA ASP A 56 -5.98 19.59 19.13
C ASP A 56 -5.04 20.18 18.07
N ALA A 57 -5.15 19.75 16.80
CA ALA A 57 -4.36 20.26 15.69
C ALA A 57 -4.46 21.79 15.60
N LYS A 58 -3.30 22.46 15.56
CA LYS A 58 -3.20 23.93 15.57
C LYS A 58 -3.45 24.57 14.21
N ASN A 59 -3.09 23.88 13.12
CA ASN A 59 -3.15 24.40 11.75
C ASN A 59 -4.23 23.67 10.92
N LYS A 60 -5.49 23.74 11.35
CA LYS A 60 -6.60 22.99 10.73
C LYS A 60 -6.82 23.39 9.27
N ASP A 61 -6.75 24.69 8.98
CA ASP A 61 -6.95 25.20 7.61
C ASP A 61 -5.91 24.67 6.63
N ALA A 62 -4.63 24.64 7.04
CA ALA A 62 -3.56 24.08 6.24
C ALA A 62 -3.74 22.56 6.04
N ALA A 63 -4.20 21.84 7.07
CA ALA A 63 -4.50 20.42 6.96
C ALA A 63 -5.65 20.16 5.97
N TYR A 64 -6.73 20.93 6.00
CA TYR A 64 -7.80 20.84 5.01
C TYR A 64 -7.33 21.16 3.59
N GLN A 65 -6.47 22.17 3.42
CA GLN A 65 -5.88 22.48 2.11
C GLN A 65 -5.06 21.30 1.58
N PHE A 66 -4.27 20.65 2.43
CA PHE A 66 -3.49 19.48 2.05
C PHE A 66 -4.38 18.28 1.68
N LEU A 67 -5.40 17.98 2.48
CA LEU A 67 -6.36 16.92 2.18
C LEU A 67 -7.09 17.20 0.86
N ASN A 68 -7.52 18.44 0.63
CA ASN A 68 -8.16 18.83 -0.62
C ASN A 68 -7.21 18.71 -1.82
N PHE A 69 -5.92 19.01 -1.64
CA PHE A 69 -4.90 18.80 -2.66
C PHE A 69 -4.71 17.33 -2.99
N LEU A 70 -4.62 16.45 -1.98
CA LEU A 70 -4.52 15.01 -2.17
C LEU A 70 -5.75 14.41 -2.87
N MET A 71 -6.93 14.97 -2.66
CA MET A 71 -8.16 14.49 -3.31
C MET A 71 -8.25 14.82 -4.81
N LYS A 72 -7.33 15.62 -5.36
CA LYS A 72 -7.28 15.89 -6.80
C LYS A 72 -6.86 14.63 -7.57
N PRO A 73 -7.58 14.24 -8.64
CA PRO A 73 -7.31 12.99 -9.37
C PRO A 73 -5.88 12.84 -9.89
N ASP A 74 -5.31 13.90 -10.45
CA ASP A 74 -3.95 13.95 -11.01
C ASP A 74 -2.89 13.81 -9.91
N VAL A 75 -3.08 14.47 -8.78
CA VAL A 75 -2.19 14.38 -7.62
C VAL A 75 -2.16 12.95 -7.08
N MET A 76 -3.33 12.37 -6.81
CA MET A 76 -3.40 11.03 -6.23
C MET A 76 -2.93 9.94 -7.21
N ALA A 77 -3.20 10.10 -8.51
CA ALA A 77 -2.65 9.21 -9.53
C ALA A 77 -1.12 9.28 -9.58
N GLY A 78 -0.55 10.49 -9.52
CA GLY A 78 0.90 10.68 -9.45
C GLY A 78 1.53 9.99 -8.26
N ILE A 79 0.88 10.05 -7.09
CA ILE A 79 1.31 9.31 -5.90
C ILE A 79 1.27 7.80 -6.16
N SER A 80 0.13 7.26 -6.60
CA SER A 80 -0.02 5.82 -6.91
C SER A 80 1.02 5.31 -7.92
N ASN A 81 1.33 6.11 -8.94
CA ASN A 81 2.33 5.78 -9.96
C ASN A 81 3.74 5.64 -9.38
N TYR A 82 4.05 6.38 -8.31
CA TYR A 82 5.36 6.33 -7.65
C TYR A 82 5.43 5.23 -6.59
N VAL A 83 4.40 5.13 -5.73
CA VAL A 83 4.46 4.24 -4.55
C VAL A 83 3.87 2.84 -4.78
N TYR A 84 3.25 2.60 -5.94
CA TYR A 84 2.64 1.32 -6.30
C TYR A 84 1.51 0.87 -5.35
N TYR A 85 0.77 1.82 -4.76
CA TYR A 85 -0.44 1.55 -3.99
C TYR A 85 -1.68 2.06 -4.71
N ALA A 86 -2.76 1.28 -4.64
CA ALA A 86 -4.09 1.72 -5.07
C ALA A 86 -4.58 2.84 -4.14
N ASN A 87 -5.35 3.77 -4.69
CA ASN A 87 -5.90 4.90 -3.94
C ASN A 87 -7.44 4.90 -3.98
N ALA A 88 -8.04 5.72 -3.12
CA ALA A 88 -9.50 5.79 -2.96
C ALA A 88 -10.18 6.91 -3.79
N VAL A 89 -9.42 7.69 -4.58
CA VAL A 89 -9.97 8.73 -5.46
C VAL A 89 -10.39 8.08 -6.77
N LYS A 90 -11.69 7.72 -6.89
CA LYS A 90 -12.24 6.98 -8.04
C LYS A 90 -11.82 7.58 -9.40
N ASP A 91 -11.92 8.90 -9.52
CA ASP A 91 -11.65 9.62 -10.77
C ASP A 91 -10.15 9.69 -11.13
N SER A 92 -9.26 9.25 -10.23
CA SER A 92 -7.83 9.11 -10.52
C SER A 92 -7.50 7.85 -11.33
N THR A 93 -8.35 6.82 -11.29
CA THR A 93 -8.08 5.51 -11.90
C THR A 93 -7.69 5.60 -13.39
N PRO A 94 -8.33 6.44 -14.24
CA PRO A 94 -7.91 6.60 -15.62
C PRO A 94 -6.49 7.19 -15.80
N LEU A 95 -6.00 7.94 -14.82
CA LEU A 95 -4.72 8.65 -14.82
C LEU A 95 -3.56 7.84 -14.24
N VAL A 96 -3.85 6.71 -13.58
CA VAL A 96 -2.83 5.78 -13.08
C VAL A 96 -2.22 5.02 -14.25
N ASN A 97 -0.88 4.92 -14.28
CA ASN A 97 -0.12 4.20 -15.30
C ASN A 97 -0.62 2.75 -15.42
N ALA A 98 -0.70 2.24 -16.65
CA ALA A 98 -1.14 0.86 -16.90
C ALA A 98 -0.34 -0.17 -16.09
N GLU A 99 0.97 0.03 -15.93
CA GLU A 99 1.86 -0.84 -15.14
C GLU A 99 1.44 -0.99 -13.67
N VAL A 100 0.77 0.03 -13.11
CA VAL A 100 0.26 0.04 -11.73
C VAL A 100 -1.21 -0.38 -11.72
N ARG A 101 -2.02 0.19 -12.61
CA ARG A 101 -3.48 -0.03 -12.67
C ARG A 101 -3.85 -1.46 -13.03
N GLU A 102 -3.09 -2.10 -13.91
CA GLU A 102 -3.36 -3.46 -14.40
C GLU A 102 -2.63 -4.52 -13.58
N ASN A 103 -1.85 -4.11 -12.59
CA ASN A 103 -1.14 -5.04 -11.71
C ASN A 103 -2.11 -5.63 -10.67
N PRO A 104 -2.35 -6.96 -10.68
CA PRO A 104 -3.27 -7.60 -9.74
C PRO A 104 -2.79 -7.58 -8.28
N ASN A 105 -1.52 -7.25 -8.04
CA ASN A 105 -0.98 -7.05 -6.69
C ASN A 105 -1.25 -5.63 -6.15
N VAL A 106 -1.68 -4.70 -7.01
CA VAL A 106 -2.07 -3.32 -6.65
C VAL A 106 -3.59 -3.16 -6.73
N TYR A 107 -4.18 -3.55 -7.86
CA TYR A 107 -5.63 -3.59 -8.09
C TYR A 107 -6.10 -5.05 -8.24
N PRO A 108 -6.26 -5.79 -7.13
CA PRO A 108 -6.62 -7.20 -7.17
C PRO A 108 -7.98 -7.43 -7.80
N PRO A 109 -8.15 -8.48 -8.65
CA PRO A 109 -9.44 -8.84 -9.22
C PRO A 109 -10.42 -9.35 -8.15
N ALA A 110 -11.70 -9.45 -8.51
CA ALA A 110 -12.77 -9.72 -7.54
C ALA A 110 -12.64 -11.06 -6.81
N ASP A 111 -12.19 -12.10 -7.51
CA ASP A 111 -11.94 -13.44 -6.97
C ASP A 111 -10.79 -13.46 -5.95
N LEU A 112 -9.75 -12.65 -6.18
CA LEU A 112 -8.65 -12.49 -5.22
C LEU A 112 -9.08 -11.65 -4.02
N ARG A 113 -9.82 -10.56 -4.25
CA ARG A 113 -10.38 -9.71 -3.17
C ARG A 113 -11.30 -10.49 -2.24
N ALA A 114 -12.06 -11.45 -2.75
CA ALA A 114 -12.96 -12.29 -1.95
C ALA A 114 -12.24 -13.17 -0.92
N LYS A 115 -10.92 -13.36 -1.06
CA LYS A 115 -10.08 -14.12 -0.11
C LYS A 115 -9.36 -13.23 0.90
N LEU A 116 -9.46 -11.91 0.76
CA LEU A 116 -8.80 -10.99 1.68
C LEU A 116 -9.64 -10.83 2.95
N PHE A 117 -8.98 -10.65 4.09
CA PHE A 117 -9.62 -10.35 5.37
C PHE A 117 -9.13 -9.03 5.93
N THR A 118 -9.96 -8.37 6.73
CA THR A 118 -9.58 -7.16 7.48
C THR A 118 -9.35 -7.49 8.95
N LEU A 119 -8.57 -6.66 9.64
CA LEU A 119 -8.51 -6.72 11.10
C LEU A 119 -9.77 -6.10 11.73
N ASN A 120 -10.19 -6.67 12.84
CA ASN A 120 -11.21 -6.09 13.70
C ASN A 120 -10.54 -5.46 14.92
N VAL A 121 -11.16 -4.41 15.46
CA VAL A 121 -10.80 -3.87 16.77
C VAL A 121 -11.06 -4.94 17.82
N GLN A 122 -10.05 -5.24 18.63
CA GLN A 122 -10.12 -6.29 19.63
C GLN A 122 -10.50 -5.73 21.01
N SER A 123 -10.93 -6.62 21.90
CA SER A 123 -11.15 -6.25 23.30
C SER A 123 -9.82 -6.05 24.02
N PRO A 124 -9.75 -5.19 25.07
CA PRO A 124 -8.54 -5.01 25.87
C PRO A 124 -8.00 -6.32 26.49
N LYS A 125 -8.87 -7.29 26.76
CA LYS A 125 -8.48 -8.62 27.25
C LYS A 125 -7.66 -9.36 26.19
N LEU A 126 -8.11 -9.33 24.94
CA LEU A 126 -7.44 -10.00 23.83
C LEU A 126 -6.15 -9.26 23.43
N ASP A 127 -6.16 -7.92 23.41
CA ASP A 127 -4.95 -7.12 23.17
C ASP A 127 -3.83 -7.47 24.15
N ARG A 128 -4.17 -7.65 25.42
CA ARG A 128 -3.20 -8.08 26.45
C ARG A 128 -2.61 -9.45 26.17
N VAL A 129 -3.39 -10.37 25.58
CA VAL A 129 -2.89 -11.70 25.21
C VAL A 129 -1.96 -11.58 24.00
N ILE A 130 -2.34 -10.80 22.99
CA ILE A 130 -1.55 -10.60 21.77
C ILE A 130 -0.20 -9.94 22.07
N THR A 131 -0.17 -8.96 22.96
CA THR A 131 1.03 -8.16 23.28
C THR A 131 1.91 -8.74 24.38
N ARG A 132 1.52 -9.87 24.98
CA ARG A 132 2.30 -10.50 26.05
C ARG A 132 3.56 -11.14 25.47
N ALA A 133 4.70 -10.50 25.70
CA ALA A 133 6.03 -11.05 25.49
C ALA A 133 6.47 -11.94 26.66
#